data_AF-A0A450T6Y8-F1
#
_entry.id   AF-A0A450T6Y8-F1
#
_cell.length_a   1.000
_cell.length_b   1.000
_cell.length_c   1.000
_cell.angle_alpha   90.00
_cell.angle_beta   90.00
_cell.angle_gamma   90.00
#
_symmetry.space_group_name_H-M   'P 1'
#
loop_
_entity.id
_entity.type
_entity.pdbx_description
1 polymer ?
#
loop_
_entity_poly.entity_id
_entity_poly.type
_entity_poly.pdbx_seq_one_letter_code
_entity_poly.pdbx_strand_id
1 'polypeptide(L)' 'MTAITFDTLKFVRTLRDADFDEKQAEAISRAFKDAQDGAELATKVDLRDLAHRLTIRMGTMIAAAVVVITALDKLV' A
#
# COMPACT_ATOMS: atom_id res chain seq x y z
N MET A 1 -0.71 10.00 -7.96
CA MET A 1 0.01 9.65 -6.72
C MET A 1 0.05 10.91 -5.87
N THR A 2 -0.64 10.97 -4.74
CA THR A 2 -0.48 12.10 -3.81
C THR A 2 0.87 11.91 -3.13
N ALA A 3 1.85 12.75 -3.45
CA ALA A 3 3.16 12.68 -2.81
C ALA A 3 2.99 13.02 -1.32
N ILE A 4 3.35 12.08 -0.44
CA ILE A 4 3.49 12.39 0.99
C ILE A 4 4.85 13.06 1.13
N THR A 5 4.88 14.37 1.32
CA THR A 5 6.12 15.12 1.49
C THR A 5 6.69 14.92 2.88
N PHE A 6 7.91 14.39 2.97
CA PHE A 6 8.67 14.35 4.21
C PHE A 6 9.36 15.69 4.47
N ASP A 7 8.92 16.41 5.51
CA ASP A 7 9.53 17.68 5.93
C ASP A 7 10.78 17.42 6.79
N THR A 8 11.92 17.35 6.11
CA THR A 8 13.24 17.14 6.72
C THR A 8 13.55 18.18 7.80
N LEU A 9 13.14 19.43 7.62
CA LEU A 9 13.45 20.51 8.57
C LEU A 9 12.64 20.37 9.86
N LYS A 10 11.34 20.12 9.75
CA LYS A 10 10.47 19.86 10.90
C LYS A 10 10.95 18.62 11.67
N PHE A 11 11.40 17.59 10.95
CA PHE A 11 11.93 16.37 11.55
C PHE A 11 13.21 16.61 12.37
N VAL A 12 14.21 17.31 11.80
CA VAL A 12 15.45 17.67 12.51
C VAL A 12 15.15 18.52 13.75
N ARG A 13 14.25 19.50 13.65
CA ARG A 13 13.81 20.32 14.79
C ARG A 13 13.22 19.46 15.92
N THR A 14 12.36 18.52 15.56
CA THR A 14 11.71 17.61 16.53
C THR A 14 12.74 16.77 17.28
N LEU A 15 13.79 16.30 16.61
CA LEU A 15 14.87 15.55 17.25
C LEU A 15 15.71 16.44 18.18
N ARG A 16 16.02 17.66 17.75
CA ARG A 16 16.75 18.61 18.61
C ARG A 16 15.97 19.01 19.85
N ASP A 17 14.64 19.19 19.74
CA ASP A 17 13.76 19.45 20.88
C ASP A 17 13.72 18.26 21.87
N ALA A 18 14.19 17.08 21.44
CA ALA A 18 14.38 15.87 22.25
C ALA A 18 15.84 15.63 22.67
N ASP A 19 16.66 16.69 22.71
CA ASP A 19 18.08 16.68 23.12
C ASP A 19 19.04 15.89 22.22
N PHE A 20 18.66 15.60 20.96
CA PHE A 20 19.63 15.12 19.96
C PHE A 20 20.50 16.29 19.47
N ASP A 21 21.80 16.04 19.29
CA ASP A 21 22.67 17.04 18.68
C ASP A 21 22.36 17.21 17.18
N GLU A 22 22.79 18.32 16.59
CA GLU A 22 22.49 18.65 15.19
C GLU A 22 23.00 17.57 14.21
N LYS A 23 24.18 16.99 14.47
CA LYS A 23 24.73 15.93 13.59
C LYS A 23 23.93 14.65 13.68
N GLN A 24 23.48 14.27 14.87
CA GLN A 24 22.61 13.12 15.09
C GLN A 24 21.26 13.34 14.43
N ALA A 25 20.64 14.51 14.63
CA ALA A 25 19.36 14.86 14.08
C ALA A 25 19.38 14.85 12.53
N GLU A 26 20.41 15.44 11.93
CA GLU A 26 20.61 15.40 10.48
C GLU A 26 20.84 13.98 9.96
N ALA A 27 21.68 13.18 10.64
CA ALA A 27 21.98 11.82 10.22
C ALA A 27 20.73 10.92 10.24
N ILE A 28 19.93 11.00 11.31
CA ILE A 28 18.68 10.23 11.43
C ILE A 28 17.67 10.69 10.37
N SER A 29 17.54 12.01 10.16
CA SER A 29 16.63 12.57 9.16
C SER A 29 16.96 12.09 7.74
N ARG A 30 18.25 12.05 7.38
CA ARG A 30 18.73 11.52 6.09
C ARG A 30 18.46 10.03 5.96
N ALA A 31 18.86 9.23 6.95
CA ALA A 31 18.65 7.78 6.92
C ALA A 31 17.16 7.41 6.80
N PHE A 32 16.28 8.15 7.48
CA PHE A 32 14.85 7.92 7.41
C PHE A 32 14.24 8.32 6.07
N LYS A 33 14.70 9.44 5.48
CA LYS A 33 14.29 9.86 4.13
C LYS A 33 14.72 8.83 3.09
N ASP A 34 15.96 8.38 3.14
CA ASP A 34 16.50 7.37 2.21
C ASP A 34 15.72 6.04 2.32
N ALA A 35 15.35 5.63 3.54
CA ALA A 35 14.52 4.45 3.76
C ALA A 35 13.09 4.59 3.23
N GLN A 36 12.50 5.80 3.30
CA GLN A 36 11.19 6.06 2.71
C GLN A 36 11.24 6.09 1.17
N ASP A 37 12.27 6.71 0.58
CA ASP A 37 12.42 6.80 -0.87
C ASP A 37 12.62 5.41 -1.51
N GLY A 38 13.20 4.46 -0.78
CA GLY A 38 13.34 3.06 -1.20
C GLY A 38 12.11 2.18 -0.96
N ALA A 39 11.07 2.67 -0.28
CA ALA A 39 9.88 1.88 0.03
C ALA A 39 8.88 1.93 -1.14
N GLU A 40 8.78 0.85 -1.92
CA GLU A 40 7.74 0.69 -2.93
C GLU A 40 6.41 0.36 -2.24
N LEU A 41 5.67 1.40 -1.84
CA LEU A 41 4.39 1.25 -1.15
C LEU A 41 3.23 1.14 -2.15
N ALA A 42 2.40 0.11 -2.00
CA ALA A 42 1.16 -0.02 -2.76
C ALA A 42 0.24 1.18 -2.47
N THR A 43 -0.25 1.82 -3.52
CA THR A 43 -1.17 2.96 -3.38
C THR A 43 -2.59 2.48 -3.12
N LYS A 44 -3.44 3.40 -2.63
CA LYS A 44 -4.89 3.13 -2.50
C LYS A 44 -5.53 2.73 -3.84
N VAL A 45 -4.99 3.22 -4.95
CA VAL A 45 -5.47 2.87 -6.29
C VAL A 45 -5.12 1.42 -6.61
N ASP A 46 -3.89 0.99 -6.31
CA ASP A 46 -3.44 -0.40 -6.54
C ASP A 46 -4.26 -1.39 -5.71
N LEU A 47 -4.52 -1.06 -4.44
CA LEU A 47 -5.38 -1.87 -3.57
C LEU A 47 -6.82 -1.93 -4.10
N ARG A 48 -7.35 -0.82 -4.61
CA ARG A 48 -8.69 -0.79 -5.20
C ARG A 48 -8.75 -1.62 -6.47
N ASP A 49 -7.76 -1.53 -7.35
CA ASP A 49 -7.69 -2.36 -8.56
C ASP A 49 -7.62 -3.85 -8.21
N LEU A 50 -6.77 -4.22 -7.25
CA LEU A 50 -6.66 -5.58 -6.75
C LEU A 50 -8.01 -6.08 -6.19
N ALA A 51 -8.70 -5.27 -5.39
CA ALA A 51 -10.02 -5.62 -4.86
C ALA A 51 -11.06 -5.83 -5.96
N HIS A 52 -11.07 -4.99 -7.00
CA HIS A 52 -11.97 -5.15 -8.16
C HIS A 52 -11.65 -6.44 -8.93
N ARG A 53 -10.38 -6.70 -9.20
CA ARG A 53 -9.93 -7.92 -9.88
C ARG A 53 -10.34 -9.18 -9.12
N LEU A 54 -10.16 -9.19 -7.80
CA LEU A 54 -10.58 -10.30 -6.96
C LEU A 54 -12.11 -10.45 -6.97
N THR A 55 -12.86 -9.36 -6.85
CA THR A 55 -14.33 -9.37 -6.90
C THR A 55 -14.85 -9.94 -8.22
N ILE A 56 -14.31 -9.48 -9.36
CA ILE A 56 -14.68 -9.97 -10.68
C ILE A 56 -14.33 -11.45 -10.80
N ARG A 57 -13.11 -11.86 -10.43
CA ARG A 57 -12.66 -13.25 -10.52
C ARG A 57 -13.55 -14.18 -9.70
N MET A 58 -13.87 -13.80 -8.46
CA MET A 58 -14.78 -14.59 -7.62
C MET A 58 -16.18 -14.66 -8.21
N GLY A 59 -16.73 -13.53 -8.67
CA GLY A 59 -18.02 -13.50 -9.36
C GLY A 59 -18.06 -14.42 -10.59
N THR A 60 -17.00 -14.40 -11.42
CA THR A 60 -16.90 -15.29 -12.59
C THR A 60 -16.82 -16.77 -12.22
N MET A 61 -16.08 -17.10 -11.16
CA MET A 61 -15.95 -18.49 -10.69
C MET A 61 -17.29 -19.01 -10.14
N ILE A 62 -18.00 -18.18 -9.37
CA ILE A 62 -19.32 -18.53 -8.83
C ILE A 62 -20.33 -18.71 -9.96
N ALA A 63 -20.38 -17.78 -10.92
CA ALA A 63 -21.28 -17.90 -12.07
C ALA A 63 -20.99 -19.17 -12.89
N ALA A 64 -19.72 -19.48 -13.16
CA ALA A 64 -19.32 -20.69 -13.85
C ALA A 64 -19.75 -21.95 -13.08
N ALA A 65 -19.54 -21.98 -11.76
CA ALA A 65 -19.96 -23.11 -10.93
C ALA A 65 -21.48 -23.31 -10.97
N VAL A 66 -22.27 -22.24 -10.87
CA VAL A 66 -23.74 -22.30 -10.95
C VAL A 66 -24.20 -22.82 -12.31
N VAL A 67 -23.59 -22.37 -13.41
CA VAL A 67 -23.90 -22.85 -14.76
C VAL A 67 -23.61 -24.34 -14.88
N VAL A 68 -22.46 -24.81 -14.39
CA VAL A 68 -22.10 -26.23 -14.40
C VAL A 68 -23.08 -27.08 -13.59
N ILE A 69 -23.42 -26.66 -12.37
CA ILE A 69 -24.38 -27.37 -11.51
C ILE A 69 -25.76 -27.45 -12.19
N THR A 70 -26.24 -26.34 -12.75
CA THR A 70 -27.55 -26.28 -13.42
C THR A 70 -27.59 -27.16 -14.67
N ALA A 71 -26.48 -27.25 -15.41
CA ALA A 71 -26.37 -28.11 -16.58
C ALA A 71 -26.39 -29.60 -16.20
N LEU A 72 -25.74 -29.98 -15.09
CA LEU A 72 -25.74 -31.34 -14.58
C LEU A 72 -27.14 -31.78 -14.11
N ASP A 73 -27.87 -30.91 -13.42
CA ASP A 73 -29.25 -31.19 -12.96
C ASP A 73 -30.22 -31.45 -14.12
N LYS A 74 -30.03 -30.80 -15.27
CA LYS A 74 -30.84 -31.04 -16.47
C LYS A 74 -30.43 -32.27 -17.31
N LEU A 75 -29.27 -32.84 -17.03
CA LEU A 75 -28.71 -33.97 -17.78
C LEU A 75 -29.06 -35.33 -17.17
N VAL A 76 -29.34 -35.37 -15.87
CA VAL A 76 -29.79 -36.56 -15.11
C VAL A 76 -31.31 -36.63 -15.11
#